data_AF-A0A975CTF6-F1
#
_entry.id   AF-A0A975CTF6-F1
#
_cell.length_a   1.000
_cell.length_b   1.000
_cell.length_c   1.000
_cell.angle_alpha   90.00
_cell.angle_beta   90.00
_cell.angle_gamma   90.00
#
_symmetry.space_group_name_H-M   'P 1'
#
loop_
_entity.id
_entity.type
_entity.pdbx_description
1 polymer ?
#
loop_
_entity_poly.entity_id
_entity_poly.type
_entity_poly.pdbx_seq_one_letter_code
_entity_poly.pdbx_strand_id
1 'polypeptide(L)'
;MNNILDYYEFSNFFKDESGSFSGNEISFTELNETHFLIFEKEKEQFNLYVSKYSGKKDIGKKEPEILELVVKNYDKSISEHRVALRKYVE
;
A
#
# COMPACT_ATOMS: atom_id res chain seq x y z
N MET A 1 -7.20 -7.88 -8.48
CA MET A 1 -6.13 -7.02 -7.96
C MET A 1 -4.81 -7.26 -8.69
N ASN A 2 -4.42 -8.52 -8.90
CA ASN A 2 -3.13 -8.95 -9.48
C ASN A 2 -2.55 -8.08 -10.62
N ASN A 3 -3.29 -7.84 -11.72
CA ASN A 3 -2.77 -7.04 -12.84
C ASN A 3 -2.30 -5.62 -12.45
N ILE A 4 -2.87 -5.01 -11.41
CA ILE A 4 -2.43 -3.69 -10.92
C ILE A 4 -1.16 -3.84 -10.09
N LEU A 5 -1.11 -4.87 -9.23
CA LEU A 5 0.06 -5.12 -8.39
C LEU A 5 1.28 -5.42 -9.24
N ASP A 6 1.12 -6.30 -10.23
CA ASP A 6 2.20 -6.66 -11.14
C ASP A 6 2.66 -5.46 -11.98
N TYR A 7 1.72 -4.64 -12.47
CA TYR A 7 2.04 -3.48 -13.30
C TYR A 7 2.77 -2.37 -12.54
N TYR A 8 2.46 -2.16 -11.26
CA TYR A 8 3.08 -1.13 -10.41
C TYR A 8 4.12 -1.72 -9.44
N GLU A 9 4.62 -2.93 -9.72
CA GLU A 9 5.71 -3.58 -9.00
C GLU A 9 5.48 -3.72 -7.48
N PHE A 10 4.22 -3.95 -7.09
CA PHE A 10 3.89 -4.28 -5.72
C PHE A 10 4.45 -5.65 -5.32
N SER A 11 4.93 -5.75 -4.09
CA SER A 11 5.34 -7.02 -3.49
C SER A 11 4.16 -7.98 -3.33
N ASN A 12 4.47 -9.27 -3.15
CA ASN A 12 3.45 -10.24 -2.70
C ASN A 12 2.85 -9.78 -1.37
N PHE A 13 1.59 -10.13 -1.12
CA PHE A 13 1.00 -9.90 0.19
C PHE A 13 1.72 -10.69 1.28
N PHE A 14 1.99 -10.04 2.40
CA PHE A 14 2.53 -10.63 3.61
C PHE A 14 1.86 -10.02 4.83
N LYS A 15 1.88 -10.72 5.96
CA LYS A 15 1.23 -10.26 7.18
C LYS A 15 1.95 -9.04 7.78
N ASP A 16 1.19 -8.02 8.15
CA ASP A 16 1.69 -6.92 8.97
C ASP A 16 1.90 -7.38 10.42
N GLU A 17 3.10 -7.16 10.95
CA GLU A 17 3.46 -7.36 12.35
C GLU A 17 3.74 -6.02 13.07
N SER A 18 3.63 -4.88 12.37
CA SER A 18 3.84 -3.56 12.97
C SER A 18 2.68 -3.11 13.86
N GLY A 19 1.46 -3.59 13.59
CA GLY A 19 0.23 -3.14 14.24
C GLY A 19 -0.47 -2.00 13.51
N SER A 20 0.18 -1.36 12.54
CA SER A 20 -0.34 -0.20 11.80
C SER A 20 -1.53 -0.54 10.91
N PHE A 21 -1.60 -1.80 10.44
CA PHE A 21 -2.64 -2.29 9.55
C PHE A 21 -3.50 -3.37 10.22
N SER A 22 -3.68 -3.26 11.55
CA SER A 22 -4.50 -4.21 12.34
C SER A 22 -4.10 -5.69 12.19
N GLY A 23 -2.85 -5.97 11.81
CA GLY A 23 -2.38 -7.34 11.53
C GLY A 23 -2.89 -7.95 10.22
N ASN A 24 -3.47 -7.13 9.33
CA ASN A 24 -3.91 -7.52 8.00
C ASN A 24 -2.71 -7.83 7.08
N GLU A 25 -2.99 -8.47 5.95
CA GLU A 25 -1.96 -8.64 4.91
C GLU A 25 -1.74 -7.32 4.19
N ILE A 26 -0.48 -6.99 3.94
CA ILE A 26 -0.07 -5.80 3.20
C ILE A 26 0.81 -6.16 2.01
N SER A 27 0.76 -5.32 1.00
CA SER A 27 1.61 -5.35 -0.19
C SER A 27 2.07 -3.93 -0.45
N PHE A 28 3.33 -3.74 -0.82
CA PHE A 28 3.91 -2.40 -1.00
C PHE A 28 4.70 -2.28 -2.30
N THR A 29 4.80 -1.04 -2.80
CA THR A 29 5.74 -0.62 -3.85
C THR A 29 6.50 0.63 -3.39
N GLU A 30 7.71 0.82 -3.93
CA GLU A 30 8.62 1.91 -3.55
C GLU A 30 8.37 3.14 -4.42
N LEU A 31 8.10 4.30 -3.80
CA LEU A 31 8.04 5.59 -4.50
C LEU A 31 9.41 6.27 -4.52
N ASN A 32 10.15 6.13 -3.41
CA ASN A 32 11.55 6.51 -3.23
C ASN A 32 12.10 5.80 -1.98
N GLU A 33 13.35 6.07 -1.61
CA GLU A 33 14.06 5.38 -0.51
C GLU A 33 13.31 5.35 0.84
N THR A 34 12.41 6.31 1.08
CA THR A 34 11.69 6.46 2.35
C THR A 34 10.17 6.47 2.20
N HIS A 35 9.63 6.58 0.99
CA HIS A 35 8.17 6.65 0.75
C HIS A 35 7.68 5.46 -0.04
N PHE A 36 6.54 4.92 0.38
CA PHE A 36 5.98 3.69 -0.15
C PHE A 36 4.46 3.82 -0.30
N LEU A 37 3.92 3.24 -1.36
CA LEU A 37 2.49 2.94 -1.43
C LEU A 37 2.25 1.56 -0.81
N ILE A 38 1.18 1.46 -0.03
CA ILE A 38 0.81 0.22 0.64
C ILE A 38 -0.64 -0.09 0.34
N PHE A 39 -0.90 -1.28 -0.19
CA PHE A 39 -2.21 -1.90 -0.15
C PHE A 39 -2.33 -2.73 1.11
N GLU A 40 -3.29 -2.39 1.95
CA GLU A 40 -3.80 -3.26 3.02
C GLU A 40 -4.95 -4.09 2.47
N LYS A 41 -4.94 -5.39 2.74
CA LYS A 41 -6.04 -6.30 2.42
C LYS A 41 -6.83 -6.61 3.69
N GLU A 42 -7.96 -5.95 3.84
CA GLU A 42 -8.93 -6.18 4.90
C GLU A 42 -10.05 -7.09 4.36
N LYS A 43 -9.94 -8.40 4.60
CA LYS A 43 -10.84 -9.42 4.04
C LYS A 43 -10.79 -9.40 2.49
N GLU A 44 -11.88 -8.95 1.86
CA GLU A 44 -12.03 -8.82 0.40
C GLU A 44 -11.90 -7.36 -0.07
N GLN A 45 -11.60 -6.44 0.85
CA GLN A 45 -11.43 -5.02 0.56
C GLN A 45 -9.95 -4.66 0.58
N PHE A 46 -9.59 -3.68 -0.25
CA PHE A 46 -8.23 -3.19 -0.33
C PHE A 46 -8.20 -1.70 -0.02
N ASN A 47 -7.37 -1.27 0.91
CA ASN A 47 -7.17 0.14 1.23
C ASN A 47 -5.79 0.56 0.72
N LEU A 48 -5.72 1.66 0.01
CA LEU A 48 -4.47 2.23 -0.51
C LEU A 48 -4.00 3.35 0.42
N TYR A 49 -2.76 3.25 0.85
CA TYR A 49 -2.10 4.25 1.68
C TYR A 49 -0.83 4.74 1.00
N VAL A 50 -0.44 5.97 1.34
CA VAL A 50 0.93 6.46 1.21
C VAL A 50 1.56 6.46 2.59
N SER A 51 2.81 6.04 2.66
CA SER A 51 3.50 5.86 3.92
C SER A 51 4.96 6.30 3.83
N LYS A 52 5.52 6.68 4.99
CA LYS A 52 6.94 6.97 5.15
C LYS A 52 7.55 6.04 6.18
N TYR A 53 8.69 5.45 5.83
CA TYR A 53 9.51 4.65 6.73
C TYR A 53 10.97 5.10 6.62
N SER A 54 11.78 4.79 7.63
CA SER A 54 13.23 4.97 7.54
C SER A 54 13.87 4.07 6.46
N GLY A 55 13.17 3.01 6.03
CA GLY A 55 13.51 2.24 4.83
C GLY A 55 12.65 0.99 4.66
N LYS A 56 12.75 0.36 3.49
CA LYS A 56 11.89 -0.78 3.09
C LYS A 56 11.85 -1.96 4.05
N LYS A 57 12.94 -2.18 4.81
CA LYS A 57 13.07 -3.31 5.75
C LYS A 57 12.16 -3.21 6.97
N ASP A 58 11.68 -2.00 7.27
CA ASP A 58 10.83 -1.71 8.42
C ASP A 58 9.33 -1.87 8.11
N ILE A 59 8.96 -1.91 6.82
CA ILE A 59 7.57 -2.09 6.36
C ILE A 59 7.02 -3.41 6.89
N GLY A 60 5.87 -3.34 7.55
CA GLY A 60 5.21 -4.49 8.14
C GLY A 60 5.87 -5.02 9.42
N LYS A 61 6.90 -4.34 9.96
CA LYS A 61 7.59 -4.72 11.21
C LYS A 61 7.61 -3.62 12.25
N LYS A 62 7.65 -2.37 11.81
CA LYS A 62 7.58 -1.18 12.67
C LYS A 62 6.47 -0.27 12.19
N GLU A 63 5.98 0.59 13.06
CA GLU A 63 5.03 1.61 12.66
C GLU A 63 5.69 2.61 11.68
N PRO A 64 4.96 3.09 10.66
CA PRO A 64 5.44 4.13 9.77
C PRO A 64 5.62 5.45 10.51
N GLU A 65 6.56 6.27 10.01
CA GLU A 65 6.70 7.66 10.45
C GLU A 65 5.50 8.52 10.01
N ILE A 66 4.93 8.20 8.84
CA ILE A 66 3.74 8.86 8.27
C ILE A 66 2.88 7.78 7.63
N LEU A 67 1.57 7.82 7.86
CA LEU A 67 0.60 6.96 7.19
C LEU A 67 -0.65 7.77 6.84
N GLU A 68 -0.95 7.86 5.55
CA GLU A 68 -2.12 8.58 5.04
C GLU A 68 -2.94 7.69 4.10
N LEU A 69 -4.25 7.64 4.35
CA LEU A 69 -5.19 6.90 3.52
C LEU A 69 -5.46 7.66 2.21
N VAL A 70 -5.11 7.05 1.09
CA VAL A 70 -5.31 7.62 -0.26
C VAL A 70 -6.67 7.21 -0.81
N VAL A 71 -7.00 5.92 -0.73
CA VAL A 71 -8.28 5.38 -1.20
C VAL A 71 -8.74 4.27 -0.25
N LYS A 72 -9.95 4.43 0.30
CA LYS A 72 -10.63 3.34 1.02
C LYS A 72 -11.37 2.44 0.03
N ASN A 73 -11.37 1.13 0.25
CA ASN A 73 -12.09 0.18 -0.59
C ASN A 73 -11.76 0.34 -2.09
N TYR A 74 -10.47 0.40 -2.39
CA TYR A 74 -9.94 0.52 -3.74
C TYR A 74 -10.57 -0.52 -4.67
N ASP A 75 -11.18 0.02 -5.72
CA ASP A 75 -11.78 -0.72 -6.82
C ASP A 75 -11.17 -0.24 -8.12
N LYS A 76 -10.48 -1.16 -8.82
CA LYS A 76 -9.84 -0.92 -10.11
C LYS A 76 -10.81 -0.50 -11.21
N SER A 77 -12.10 -0.78 -11.07
CA SER A 77 -13.13 -0.44 -12.04
C SER A 77 -13.49 1.05 -11.99
N ILE A 78 -13.25 1.70 -10.84
CA ILE A 78 -13.51 3.12 -10.61
C ILE A 78 -12.33 3.94 -11.14
N SER A 79 -12.62 4.93 -11.99
CA SER A 79 -11.59 5.72 -12.66
C SER A 79 -10.84 6.62 -11.68
N GLU A 80 -11.54 7.20 -10.71
CA GLU A 80 -11.01 8.06 -9.67
C GLU A 80 -9.97 7.34 -8.82
N HIS A 81 -10.22 6.06 -8.51
CA HIS A 81 -9.27 5.22 -7.78
C HIS A 81 -7.99 4.98 -8.57
N ARG A 82 -8.12 4.65 -9.86
CA ARG A 82 -6.95 4.49 -10.75
C ARG A 82 -6.15 5.78 -10.88
N VAL A 83 -6.83 6.93 -10.99
CA VAL A 83 -6.19 8.25 -11.06
C VAL A 83 -5.47 8.57 -9.75
N ALA A 84 -6.08 8.27 -8.60
CA ALA A 84 -5.46 8.49 -7.30
C ALA A 84 -4.16 7.68 -7.15
N LEU A 85 -4.16 6.41 -7.55
CA LEU A 85 -2.95 5.59 -7.57
C LEU A 85 -1.87 6.18 -8.48
N ARG A 86 -2.23 6.52 -9.73
CA ARG A 86 -1.29 7.05 -10.74
C ARG A 86 -0.55 8.30 -10.30
N LYS A 87 -1.22 9.20 -9.56
CA LYS A 87 -0.60 10.44 -9.03
C LYS A 87 0.67 10.22 -8.19
N TYR A 88 0.91 9.01 -7.69
CA TYR A 88 2.08 8.69 -6.90
C TYR A 88 3.16 7.91 -7.67
N VAL A 89 2.79 7.22 -8.75
CA VAL A 89 3.68 6.31 -9.51
C VAL A 89 4.04 6.81 -10.91
N GLU A 90 3.34 7.83 -11.42
CA GLU A 90 3.58 8.54 -12.69
C GLU A 90 3.90 10.02 -12.42
#